data_AF-A0A535WQG6-F1
#
_entry.id   AF-A0A535WQG6-F1
#
_cell.length_a   1.000
_cell.length_b   1.000
_cell.length_c   1.000
_cell.angle_alpha   90.00
_cell.angle_beta   90.00
_cell.angle_gamma   90.00
#
_symmetry.space_group_name_H-M   'P 1'
#
loop_
_entity.id
_entity.type
_entity.pdbx_description
1 polymer ?
#
loop_
_entity_poly.entity_id
_entity_poly.type
_entity_poly.pdbx_seq_one_letter_code
_entity_poly.pdbx_strand_id
1 'polypeptide(L)'
;MLRSFKFSGRLTTVGVAALVTLLPVAARADSLPSGERVAGHAVIEPAYDDSTGNLVYLLTPSRLAPLSPNNPINNVNPHAVAPLYLVVYPPGTPWTLNCMGASPGNCPDHAGVIANIATTNFSGVYGVTPAAVPGHDHLVGIAKTGGDFNVPWRVFLEFFTSTSAVTHITTLAQLQAAWNRGDVVGIDSGITFVCAVVSRSAYLAGTPAG
;
A
#
# COMPACT_ATOMS: atom_id res chain seq x y z
N MET A 1 65.18 21.47 65.11
CA MET A 1 65.12 22.59 64.15
C MET A 1 63.71 22.59 63.54
N LEU A 2 62.86 23.55 63.92
CA LEU A 2 61.47 23.66 63.45
C LEU A 2 61.40 24.08 61.97
N ARG A 3 60.54 23.43 61.16
CA ARG A 3 59.83 24.04 60.01
C ARG A 3 58.49 23.31 59.77
N SER A 4 57.40 23.90 60.26
CA SER A 4 56.29 24.53 59.52
C SER A 4 55.43 23.64 58.62
N PHE A 5 54.19 23.42 59.09
CA PHE A 5 53.02 22.98 58.33
C PHE A 5 52.59 24.04 57.30
N LYS A 6 52.19 23.58 56.11
CA LYS A 6 51.23 24.29 55.23
C LYS A 6 50.29 23.28 54.60
N PHE A 7 49.05 23.23 55.08
CA PHE A 7 47.92 22.63 54.37
C PHE A 7 47.47 23.62 53.29
N SER A 8 47.41 23.17 52.03
CA SER A 8 46.80 23.90 50.92
C SER A 8 45.67 23.03 50.38
N GLY A 9 44.45 23.54 50.48
CA GLY A 9 43.22 22.85 50.14
C GLY A 9 43.04 22.65 48.64
N ARG A 10 42.27 21.61 48.30
CA ARG A 10 41.63 21.49 46.98
C ARG A 10 40.17 21.10 47.14
N LEU A 11 39.34 22.10 46.83
CA LEU A 11 38.01 22.08 46.25
C LEU A 11 37.33 20.71 46.10
N THR A 12 36.25 20.53 46.84
CA THR A 12 35.20 19.55 46.59
C THR A 12 34.38 20.00 45.38
N THR A 13 34.46 19.30 44.26
CA THR A 13 33.58 19.50 43.11
C THR A 13 32.26 18.78 43.37
N VAL A 14 31.18 19.52 43.62
CA VAL A 14 29.81 18.99 43.68
C VAL A 14 29.34 18.76 42.24
N GLY A 15 29.22 17.49 41.84
CA GLY A 15 28.65 17.11 40.55
C GLY A 15 27.13 17.30 40.56
N VAL A 16 26.63 18.24 39.75
CA VAL A 16 25.19 18.37 39.47
C VAL A 16 24.81 17.26 38.49
N ALA A 17 24.10 16.24 38.97
CA ALA A 17 23.49 15.23 38.12
C ALA A 17 22.30 15.87 37.38
N ALA A 18 22.47 16.14 36.09
CA ALA A 18 21.37 16.55 35.22
C ALA A 18 20.46 15.35 34.95
N LEU A 19 19.32 15.31 35.65
CA LEU A 19 18.25 14.35 35.42
C LEU A 19 17.55 14.72 34.10
N VAL A 20 17.97 14.10 32.99
CA VAL A 20 17.28 14.20 31.70
C VAL A 20 15.96 13.45 31.83
N THR A 21 14.86 14.18 32.03
CA THR A 21 13.51 13.64 31.96
C THR A 21 13.21 13.24 30.52
N LEU A 22 13.23 11.93 30.25
CA LEU A 22 12.72 11.34 29.01
C LEU A 22 11.21 11.58 28.95
N LEU A 23 10.80 12.71 28.37
CA LEU A 23 9.41 12.90 27.97
C LEU A 23 9.07 11.86 26.89
N PRO A 24 8.00 11.07 27.05
CA PRO A 24 7.56 10.16 26.00
C PRO A 24 7.12 11.00 24.81
N VAL A 25 7.91 11.00 23.74
CA VAL A 25 7.46 11.48 22.44
C VAL A 25 6.36 10.52 22.01
N ALA A 26 5.11 10.97 22.05
CA ALA A 26 4.01 10.24 21.45
C ALA A 26 4.32 10.07 19.96
N ALA A 27 4.79 8.90 19.57
CA ALA A 27 4.90 8.53 18.17
C ALA A 27 3.47 8.59 17.60
N ARG A 28 3.22 9.57 16.74
CA ARG A 28 1.99 9.58 15.94
C ARG A 28 2.04 8.32 15.08
N ALA A 29 0.99 7.51 15.14
CA ALA A 29 0.82 6.44 14.17
C ALA A 29 0.91 7.08 12.79
N ASP A 30 1.89 6.65 12.00
CA ASP A 30 1.99 7.06 10.60
C ASP A 30 0.65 6.67 9.95
N SER A 31 -0.03 7.62 9.31
CA SER A 31 -1.18 7.30 8.48
C SER A 31 -0.74 6.29 7.42
N LEU A 32 -1.58 5.30 7.12
CA LEU A 32 -1.29 4.32 6.05
C LEU A 32 -0.90 5.10 4.77
N PRO A 33 0.30 4.90 4.22
CA PRO A 33 0.67 5.42 2.91
C PRO A 33 -0.39 5.04 1.89
N SER A 34 -0.90 6.05 1.18
CA SER A 34 -2.01 5.91 0.25
C SER A 34 -1.78 6.80 -0.96
N GLY A 35 -2.16 6.28 -2.13
CA GLY A 35 -2.11 6.97 -3.41
C GLY A 35 -0.82 6.80 -4.18
N GLU A 36 -0.94 7.11 -5.46
CA GLU A 36 0.15 7.16 -6.41
C GLU A 36 1.02 8.40 -6.21
N ARG A 37 2.33 8.21 -6.39
CA ARG A 37 3.31 9.28 -6.40
C ARG A 37 4.20 9.21 -7.63
N VAL A 38 4.31 10.33 -8.33
CA VAL A 38 5.19 10.51 -9.48
C VAL A 38 6.63 10.67 -9.03
N ALA A 39 7.53 9.85 -9.58
CA ALA A 39 8.97 9.92 -9.38
C ALA A 39 9.67 9.87 -10.75
N GLY A 40 9.97 11.05 -11.31
CA GLY A 40 10.52 11.16 -12.65
C GLY A 40 9.53 10.68 -13.72
N HIS A 41 9.93 9.69 -14.52
CA HIS A 41 9.08 9.08 -15.55
C HIS A 41 8.42 7.77 -15.10
N ALA A 42 8.14 7.68 -13.80
CA ALA A 42 7.48 6.54 -13.19
C ALA A 42 6.47 7.01 -12.14
N VAL A 43 5.55 6.11 -11.81
CA VAL A 43 4.59 6.25 -10.71
C VAL A 43 4.91 5.17 -9.68
N ILE A 44 4.83 5.51 -8.40
CA ILE A 44 5.04 4.61 -7.28
C ILE A 44 3.77 4.55 -6.43
N GLU A 45 3.29 3.36 -6.13
CA GLU A 45 2.09 3.13 -5.31
C GLU A 45 2.39 2.17 -4.15
N PRO A 46 1.67 2.29 -3.02
CA PRO A 46 1.75 1.33 -1.92
C PRO A 46 0.98 0.04 -2.26
N ALA A 47 1.45 -1.09 -1.77
CA ALA A 47 0.75 -2.37 -1.80
C ALA A 47 1.04 -3.17 -0.53
N TYR A 48 0.29 -4.24 -0.28
CA TYR A 48 0.61 -5.22 0.74
C TYR A 48 1.38 -6.40 0.13
N ASP A 49 2.47 -6.80 0.79
CA ASP A 49 3.07 -8.12 0.61
C ASP A 49 2.05 -9.16 1.10
N ASP A 50 1.50 -9.92 0.15
CA ASP A 50 0.39 -10.83 0.39
C ASP A 50 0.73 -11.97 1.38
N SER A 51 2.01 -12.19 1.67
CA SER A 51 2.49 -13.22 2.59
C SER A 51 2.59 -12.73 4.03
N THR A 52 2.76 -11.42 4.24
CA THR A 52 3.02 -10.84 5.57
C THR A 52 2.03 -9.74 5.97
N GLY A 53 1.31 -9.15 5.02
CA GLY A 53 0.47 -7.97 5.23
C GLY A 53 1.27 -6.69 5.47
N ASN A 54 2.59 -6.72 5.28
CA ASN A 54 3.43 -5.53 5.39
C ASN A 54 3.34 -4.69 4.11
N LEU A 55 3.54 -3.38 4.25
CA LEU A 55 3.59 -2.50 3.10
C LEU A 55 4.87 -2.69 2.27
N VAL A 56 4.67 -2.73 0.96
CA VAL A 56 5.68 -2.64 -0.08
C VAL A 56 5.29 -1.52 -1.05
N TYR A 57 6.20 -1.16 -1.96
CA TYR A 57 5.99 -0.08 -2.91
C TYR A 57 6.32 -0.54 -4.32
N LEU A 58 5.42 -0.26 -5.25
CA LEU A 58 5.48 -0.73 -6.62
C LEU A 58 5.73 0.44 -7.54
N LEU A 59 6.81 0.41 -8.32
CA LEU A 59 7.17 1.43 -9.29
C LEU A 59 6.84 0.97 -10.70
N THR A 60 5.99 1.71 -11.41
CA THR A 60 5.61 1.46 -12.80
C THR A 60 6.05 2.60 -13.71
N PRO A 61 6.70 2.32 -14.86
CA PRO A 61 7.02 3.35 -15.84
C PRO A 61 5.76 4.05 -16.36
N SER A 62 5.73 5.39 -16.36
CA SER A 62 4.53 6.17 -16.72
C SER A 62 4.05 5.92 -18.16
N ARG A 63 4.95 5.50 -19.06
CA ARG A 63 4.59 5.14 -20.44
C ARG A 63 3.65 3.92 -20.55
N LEU A 64 3.50 3.15 -19.47
CA LEU A 64 2.61 2.01 -19.39
C LEU A 64 1.27 2.37 -18.73
N ALA A 65 1.13 3.60 -18.22
CA ALA A 65 -0.09 4.16 -17.65
C ALA A 65 -0.80 5.11 -18.66
N PRO A 66 -2.14 5.25 -18.62
CA PRO A 66 -3.05 4.45 -17.80
C PRO A 66 -3.05 2.99 -18.25
N LEU A 67 -3.29 2.09 -17.30
CA LEU A 67 -3.39 0.67 -17.60
C LEU A 67 -4.59 0.44 -18.54
N SER A 68 -4.34 -0.21 -19.66
CA SER A 68 -5.33 -0.47 -20.70
C SER A 68 -5.24 -1.91 -21.17
N PRO A 69 -6.37 -2.59 -21.46
CA PRO A 69 -6.37 -3.92 -22.09
C PRO A 69 -5.63 -3.98 -23.42
N ASN A 70 -5.40 -2.84 -24.08
CA ASN A 70 -4.68 -2.76 -25.35
C ASN A 70 -3.17 -2.57 -25.20
N ASN A 71 -2.64 -2.46 -23.97
CA ASN A 71 -1.21 -2.31 -23.78
C ASN A 71 -0.47 -3.57 -24.27
N PRO A 72 0.64 -3.44 -25.04
CA PRO A 72 1.36 -4.59 -25.58
C PRO A 72 1.81 -5.60 -24.52
N ILE A 73 2.01 -5.11 -23.29
CA ILE A 73 2.40 -5.93 -22.16
C ILE A 73 1.34 -6.96 -21.74
N ASN A 74 0.08 -6.82 -22.18
CA ASN A 74 -0.98 -7.78 -21.88
C ASN A 74 -0.84 -9.09 -22.65
N ASN A 75 0.06 -9.15 -23.64
CA ASN A 75 0.32 -10.34 -24.46
C ASN A 75 1.54 -11.14 -23.99
N VAL A 76 2.02 -10.93 -22.76
CA VAL A 76 3.08 -11.76 -22.17
C VAL A 76 2.61 -13.19 -21.99
N ASN A 77 3.56 -14.13 -21.96
CA ASN A 77 3.27 -15.54 -21.73
C ASN A 77 2.52 -15.68 -20.38
N PRO A 78 1.32 -16.32 -20.33
CA PRO A 78 0.58 -16.53 -19.09
C PRO A 78 1.32 -17.35 -18.02
N HIS A 79 2.36 -18.09 -18.41
CA HIS A 79 3.25 -18.80 -17.48
C HIS A 79 4.42 -17.94 -16.97
N ALA A 80 4.54 -16.71 -17.47
CA ALA A 80 5.56 -15.73 -17.09
C ALA A 80 4.94 -14.52 -16.38
N VAL A 81 3.76 -14.68 -15.79
CA VAL A 81 3.10 -13.67 -14.97
C VAL A 81 2.76 -14.19 -13.58
N ALA A 82 2.81 -13.30 -12.61
CA ALA A 82 2.35 -13.54 -11.24
C ALA A 82 1.02 -12.80 -11.00
N PRO A 83 0.18 -13.16 -10.02
CA PRO A 83 -1.03 -12.41 -9.75
C PRO A 83 -0.75 -11.11 -8.97
N LEU A 84 -1.47 -10.04 -9.31
CA LEU A 84 -1.69 -8.85 -8.49
C LEU A 84 -3.19 -8.75 -8.22
N TYR A 85 -3.59 -8.82 -6.95
CA TYR A 85 -5.00 -8.77 -6.56
C TYR A 85 -5.36 -7.36 -6.11
N LEU A 86 -6.43 -6.81 -6.68
CA LEU A 86 -6.99 -5.52 -6.35
C LEU A 86 -8.30 -5.75 -5.58
N VAL A 87 -8.24 -5.67 -4.25
CA VAL A 87 -9.41 -5.87 -3.38
C VAL A 87 -10.21 -4.59 -3.32
N VAL A 88 -11.37 -4.57 -3.98
CA VAL A 88 -12.21 -3.38 -4.12
C VAL A 88 -13.22 -3.33 -2.99
N TYR A 89 -13.29 -2.20 -2.30
CA TYR A 89 -14.16 -2.04 -1.14
C TYR A 89 -15.45 -1.30 -1.51
N PRO A 90 -16.61 -1.71 -0.98
CA PRO A 90 -17.87 -1.03 -1.25
C PRO A 90 -18.04 0.24 -0.40
N PRO A 91 -19.01 1.11 -0.76
CA PRO A 91 -19.33 2.30 0.04
C PRO A 91 -19.59 1.99 1.53
N GLY A 92 -19.18 2.90 2.42
CA GLY A 92 -19.28 2.73 3.87
C GLY A 92 -18.06 2.09 4.53
N THR A 93 -17.07 1.69 3.73
CA THR A 93 -15.77 1.20 4.21
C THR A 93 -15.00 2.31 4.97
N PRO A 94 -14.56 2.09 6.23
CA PRO A 94 -13.99 3.15 7.07
C PRO A 94 -12.45 3.26 6.98
N TRP A 95 -11.77 2.39 6.24
CA TRP A 95 -10.31 2.31 6.21
C TRP A 95 -9.70 3.26 5.18
N THR A 96 -8.47 3.69 5.45
CA THR A 96 -7.58 4.20 4.40
C THR A 96 -7.08 3.00 3.60
N LEU A 97 -7.16 3.10 2.28
CA LEU A 97 -6.76 2.05 1.34
C LEU A 97 -5.46 2.44 0.64
N ASN A 98 -4.75 1.48 0.06
CA ASN A 98 -3.59 1.75 -0.81
C ASN A 98 -3.98 2.72 -1.91
N CYS A 99 -5.16 2.51 -2.50
CA CYS A 99 -5.75 3.38 -3.48
C CYS A 99 -7.14 3.86 -3.05
N MET A 100 -7.30 5.17 -2.89
CA MET A 100 -8.59 5.81 -2.64
C MET A 100 -9.28 6.15 -3.98
N GLY A 101 -10.58 5.83 -4.03
CA GLY A 101 -11.45 5.93 -5.20
C GLY A 101 -11.84 7.36 -5.58
N ALA A 102 -12.67 7.50 -6.62
CA ALA A 102 -12.86 8.75 -7.36
C ALA A 102 -13.64 9.86 -6.60
N SER A 103 -13.00 10.56 -5.66
CA SER A 103 -12.93 12.03 -5.55
C SER A 103 -12.63 12.53 -4.11
N PRO A 104 -11.51 13.24 -3.86
CA PRO A 104 -10.32 13.25 -4.71
C PRO A 104 -9.65 11.88 -4.58
N GLY A 105 -9.80 11.05 -5.60
CA GLY A 105 -9.06 9.80 -5.66
C GLY A 105 -7.58 10.08 -5.74
N ASN A 106 -6.77 9.14 -5.29
CA ASN A 106 -5.33 9.32 -5.24
C ASN A 106 -4.56 8.34 -6.15
N CYS A 107 -5.28 7.59 -7.01
CA CYS A 107 -4.71 6.84 -8.13
C CYS A 107 -5.47 7.18 -9.43
N PRO A 108 -5.16 8.33 -10.05
CA PRO A 108 -5.88 8.82 -11.22
C PRO A 108 -5.80 7.89 -12.45
N ASP A 109 -4.82 6.99 -12.51
CA ASP A 109 -4.58 6.11 -13.65
C ASP A 109 -5.59 4.93 -13.76
N HIS A 110 -6.14 4.45 -12.63
CA HIS A 110 -6.98 3.25 -12.61
C HIS A 110 -8.19 3.29 -11.66
N ALA A 111 -8.25 4.19 -10.67
CA ALA A 111 -9.33 4.20 -9.67
C ALA A 111 -10.73 4.35 -10.29
N GLY A 112 -10.90 5.25 -11.26
CA GLY A 112 -12.18 5.48 -11.92
C GLY A 112 -12.66 4.28 -12.75
N VAL A 113 -11.73 3.59 -13.41
CA VAL A 113 -12.05 2.40 -14.23
C VAL A 113 -12.52 1.25 -13.34
N ILE A 114 -11.82 1.00 -12.23
CA ILE A 114 -12.19 -0.06 -11.29
C ILE A 114 -13.54 0.23 -10.63
N ALA A 115 -13.78 1.47 -10.22
CA ALA A 115 -15.08 1.87 -9.65
C ALA A 115 -16.25 1.66 -10.64
N ASN A 116 -16.02 1.93 -11.93
CA ASN A 116 -17.02 1.65 -12.98
C ASN A 116 -17.28 0.14 -13.12
N ILE A 117 -16.24 -0.70 -13.09
CA ILE A 117 -16.40 -2.15 -13.15
C ILE A 117 -17.19 -2.66 -11.94
N ALA A 118 -16.87 -2.15 -10.74
CA ALA A 118 -17.54 -2.53 -9.49
C ALA A 118 -19.05 -2.23 -9.54
N THR A 119 -19.41 -1.00 -9.90
CA THR A 119 -20.81 -0.56 -9.96
C THR A 119 -21.59 -1.19 -11.11
N THR A 120 -20.92 -1.58 -12.20
CA THR A 120 -21.56 -2.25 -13.34
C THR A 120 -21.86 -3.72 -13.06
N ASN A 121 -20.91 -4.45 -12.45
CA ASN A 121 -21.02 -5.89 -12.26
C ASN A 121 -21.62 -6.28 -10.90
N PHE A 122 -21.49 -5.41 -9.89
CA PHE A 122 -21.87 -5.69 -8.50
C PHE A 122 -22.68 -4.54 -7.88
N SER A 123 -23.62 -3.97 -8.62
CA SER A 123 -24.41 -2.81 -8.19
C SER A 123 -25.18 -3.01 -6.88
N GLY A 124 -25.56 -4.24 -6.54
CA GLY A 124 -26.20 -4.57 -5.26
C GLY A 124 -25.30 -4.37 -4.03
N VAL A 125 -23.97 -4.34 -4.22
CA VAL A 125 -22.97 -4.18 -3.15
C VAL A 125 -22.26 -2.83 -3.26
N TYR A 126 -21.94 -2.39 -4.48
CA TYR A 126 -21.17 -1.15 -4.73
C TYR A 126 -22.04 0.04 -5.11
N GLY A 127 -23.35 -0.14 -5.27
CA GLY A 127 -24.27 0.88 -5.77
C GLY A 127 -24.08 1.17 -7.25
N VAL A 128 -24.65 2.29 -7.71
CA VAL A 128 -24.64 2.71 -9.13
C VAL A 128 -23.80 3.97 -9.39
N THR A 129 -23.15 4.51 -8.35
CA THR A 129 -22.37 5.75 -8.43
C THR A 129 -20.89 5.41 -8.27
N PRO A 130 -20.09 5.38 -9.34
CA PRO A 130 -18.66 5.05 -9.27
C PRO A 130 -17.88 5.90 -8.27
N ALA A 131 -18.20 7.20 -8.18
CA ALA A 131 -17.59 8.12 -7.22
C ALA A 131 -17.85 7.78 -5.74
N ALA A 132 -18.80 6.88 -5.45
CA ALA A 132 -19.07 6.41 -4.10
C ALA A 132 -18.20 5.21 -3.69
N VAL A 133 -17.51 4.57 -4.64
CA VAL A 133 -16.60 3.44 -4.36
C VAL A 133 -15.36 3.98 -3.65
N PRO A 134 -15.09 3.60 -2.38
CA PRO A 134 -14.01 4.20 -1.58
C PRO A 134 -12.61 3.92 -2.12
N GLY A 135 -12.43 2.85 -2.90
CA GLY A 135 -11.15 2.47 -3.49
C GLY A 135 -10.85 0.99 -3.34
N HIS A 136 -9.56 0.65 -3.38
CA HIS A 136 -9.07 -0.73 -3.33
C HIS A 136 -7.68 -0.83 -2.72
N ASP A 137 -7.35 -2.01 -2.20
CA ASP A 137 -5.99 -2.38 -1.79
C ASP A 137 -5.33 -3.25 -2.85
N HIS A 138 -4.00 -3.24 -2.86
CA HIS A 138 -3.17 -4.07 -3.72
C HIS A 138 -2.52 -5.19 -2.90
N LEU A 139 -2.68 -6.44 -3.30
CA LEU A 139 -2.01 -7.59 -2.71
C LEU A 139 -1.07 -8.19 -3.75
N VAL A 140 0.22 -8.21 -3.43
CA VAL A 140 1.27 -8.65 -4.33
C VAL A 140 2.21 -9.66 -3.65
N GLY A 141 2.54 -10.72 -4.37
CA GLY A 141 3.60 -11.64 -3.95
C GLY A 141 4.97 -11.08 -4.29
N ILE A 142 5.85 -10.92 -3.30
CA ILE A 142 7.21 -10.37 -3.51
C ILE A 142 8.31 -11.45 -3.48
N ALA A 143 8.09 -12.58 -2.82
CA ALA A 143 9.09 -13.67 -2.79
C ALA A 143 8.57 -15.07 -2.39
N LYS A 144 7.36 -15.21 -1.82
CA LYS A 144 6.94 -16.48 -1.17
C LYS A 144 5.63 -17.09 -1.67
N THR A 145 4.87 -16.37 -2.49
CA THR A 145 3.48 -16.72 -2.90
C THR A 145 3.32 -16.84 -4.41
N GLY A 146 4.43 -16.85 -5.16
CA GLY A 146 4.45 -16.98 -6.62
C GLY A 146 4.58 -15.66 -7.39
N GLY A 147 4.83 -14.54 -6.69
CA GLY A 147 5.31 -13.31 -7.34
C GLY A 147 6.80 -13.11 -7.05
N ASP A 148 7.58 -12.93 -8.12
CA ASP A 148 9.01 -12.68 -8.02
C ASP A 148 9.32 -11.18 -8.17
N PHE A 149 10.46 -10.80 -7.61
CA PHE A 149 11.11 -9.52 -7.84
C PHE A 149 11.28 -9.26 -9.36
N ASN A 150 10.43 -8.39 -9.92
CA ASN A 150 10.39 -7.96 -11.33
C ASN A 150 9.73 -8.91 -12.36
N VAL A 151 8.56 -9.48 -12.04
CA VAL A 151 7.73 -10.23 -13.01
C VAL A 151 6.55 -9.34 -13.44
N PRO A 152 6.06 -9.42 -14.70
CA PRO A 152 4.78 -8.81 -15.05
C PRO A 152 3.65 -9.44 -14.21
N TRP A 153 2.80 -8.63 -13.59
CA TRP A 153 1.68 -9.12 -12.79
C TRP A 153 0.36 -9.06 -13.54
N ARG A 154 -0.36 -10.18 -13.60
CA ARG A 154 -1.74 -10.23 -14.09
C ARG A 154 -2.66 -9.64 -13.03
N VAL A 155 -3.44 -8.63 -13.41
CA VAL A 155 -4.33 -7.92 -12.48
C VAL A 155 -5.67 -8.63 -12.37
N PHE A 156 -5.99 -9.07 -11.16
CA PHE A 156 -7.29 -9.62 -10.79
C PHE A 156 -8.03 -8.63 -9.90
N LEU A 157 -9.30 -8.35 -10.23
CA LEU A 157 -10.17 -7.48 -9.45
C LEU A 157 -11.01 -8.34 -8.52
N GLU A 158 -10.92 -8.10 -7.22
CA GLU A 158 -11.57 -8.89 -6.19
C GLU A 158 -12.70 -8.09 -5.55
N PHE A 159 -13.94 -8.55 -5.71
CA PHE A 159 -15.14 -7.84 -5.28
C PHE A 159 -15.87 -8.59 -4.17
N PHE A 160 -16.35 -7.88 -3.15
CA PHE A 160 -17.22 -8.44 -2.13
C PHE A 160 -18.59 -8.78 -2.72
N THR A 161 -19.15 -9.91 -2.30
CA THR A 161 -20.47 -10.39 -2.73
C THR A 161 -21.60 -9.88 -1.82
N SER A 162 -21.26 -9.32 -0.65
CA SER A 162 -22.20 -8.71 0.31
C SER A 162 -21.51 -7.64 1.15
N THR A 163 -22.24 -6.59 1.55
CA THR A 163 -21.74 -5.57 2.50
C THR A 163 -21.51 -6.12 3.90
N SER A 164 -22.18 -7.22 4.29
CA SER A 164 -21.97 -7.88 5.58
C SER A 164 -20.69 -8.71 5.65
N ALA A 165 -20.08 -9.01 4.50
CA ALA A 165 -18.87 -9.82 4.39
C ALA A 165 -17.58 -8.98 4.40
N VAL A 166 -17.72 -7.65 4.38
CA VAL A 166 -16.61 -6.72 4.23
C VAL A 166 -15.67 -6.79 5.42
N THR A 167 -14.43 -7.18 5.14
CA THR A 167 -13.31 -7.20 6.09
C THR A 167 -12.09 -6.61 5.41
N HIS A 168 -11.17 -6.01 6.16
CA HIS A 168 -9.93 -5.47 5.57
C HIS A 168 -8.98 -6.64 5.24
N ILE A 169 -8.81 -6.93 3.95
CA ILE A 169 -7.99 -8.03 3.45
C ILE A 169 -6.62 -7.47 3.06
N THR A 170 -5.57 -7.93 3.73
CA THR A 170 -4.18 -7.47 3.49
C THR A 170 -3.22 -8.63 3.19
N THR A 171 -3.70 -9.88 3.22
CA THR A 171 -2.91 -11.08 2.92
C THR A 171 -3.65 -12.03 1.98
N LEU A 172 -2.89 -12.83 1.23
CA LEU A 172 -3.44 -13.86 0.35
C LEU A 172 -4.22 -14.91 1.16
N ALA A 173 -3.78 -15.24 2.37
CA ALA A 173 -4.50 -16.18 3.23
C ALA A 173 -5.91 -15.67 3.62
N GLN A 174 -6.04 -14.37 3.92
CA GLN A 174 -7.35 -13.75 4.17
C GLN A 174 -8.22 -13.74 2.91
N LEU A 175 -7.64 -13.41 1.75
CA LEU A 175 -8.34 -13.42 0.47
C LEU A 175 -8.84 -14.81 0.11
N GLN A 176 -7.99 -15.83 0.23
CA GLN A 176 -8.35 -17.24 0.01
C GLN A 176 -9.45 -17.69 0.96
N ALA A 177 -9.40 -17.29 2.23
CA ALA A 177 -10.46 -17.58 3.17
C ALA A 177 -11.79 -16.92 2.77
N ALA A 178 -11.76 -15.70 2.23
CA ALA A 178 -12.94 -15.01 1.72
C ALA A 178 -13.52 -15.69 0.47
N TRP A 179 -12.67 -16.11 -0.48
CA TRP A 179 -13.10 -16.92 -1.62
C TRP A 179 -13.77 -18.23 -1.19
N ASN A 180 -13.16 -18.95 -0.23
CA ASN A 180 -13.70 -20.21 0.26
C ASN A 180 -15.06 -20.06 0.95
N ARG A 181 -15.37 -18.88 1.50
CA ARG A 181 -16.68 -18.56 2.07
C ARG A 181 -17.67 -18.02 1.04
N GLY A 182 -17.23 -17.68 -0.16
CA GLY A 182 -18.03 -16.99 -1.17
C GLY A 182 -18.24 -15.50 -0.87
N ASP A 183 -17.44 -14.93 0.05
CA ASP A 183 -17.51 -13.53 0.45
C ASP A 183 -16.94 -12.59 -0.60
N VAL A 184 -16.03 -13.11 -1.44
CA VAL A 184 -15.33 -12.39 -2.50
C VAL A 184 -15.39 -13.19 -3.80
N VAL A 185 -15.45 -12.51 -4.93
CA VAL A 185 -15.34 -13.08 -6.28
C VAL A 185 -14.31 -12.30 -7.11
N GLY A 186 -13.46 -13.03 -7.81
CA GLY A 186 -12.41 -12.48 -8.67
C GLY A 186 -12.83 -12.35 -10.13
N ILE A 187 -12.38 -11.27 -10.78
CA ILE A 187 -12.47 -11.05 -12.22
C ILE A 187 -11.06 -10.83 -12.77
N ASP A 188 -10.65 -11.62 -13.76
CA ASP A 188 -9.46 -11.29 -14.55
C ASP A 188 -9.73 -10.05 -15.40
N SER A 189 -8.96 -8.98 -15.16
CA SER A 189 -9.14 -7.69 -15.83
C SER A 189 -8.67 -7.66 -17.29
N GLY A 190 -7.89 -8.64 -17.75
CA GLY A 190 -7.23 -8.53 -19.05
C GLY A 190 -5.91 -7.74 -19.02
N ILE A 191 -5.56 -7.12 -17.89
CA ILE A 191 -4.42 -6.19 -17.76
C ILE A 191 -3.23 -6.88 -17.10
N THR A 192 -2.04 -6.56 -17.61
CA THR A 192 -0.75 -6.90 -17.01
C THR A 192 -0.03 -5.65 -16.56
N PHE A 193 0.39 -5.64 -15.30
CA PHE A 193 1.11 -4.57 -14.64
C PHE A 193 2.60 -4.90 -14.58
N VAL A 194 3.46 -4.08 -15.19
CA VAL A 194 4.91 -4.24 -15.07
C VAL A 194 5.44 -3.21 -14.12
N CYS A 195 5.92 -3.68 -12.97
CA CYS A 195 6.49 -2.84 -11.95
C CYS A 195 7.78 -3.44 -11.35
N ALA A 196 8.40 -2.68 -10.47
CA ALA A 196 9.51 -3.13 -9.64
C ALA A 196 9.21 -2.77 -8.19
N VAL A 197 9.62 -3.63 -7.26
CA VAL A 197 9.55 -3.31 -5.83
C VAL A 197 10.62 -2.29 -5.51
N VAL A 198 10.22 -1.18 -4.89
CA VAL A 198 11.11 -0.10 -4.48
C VAL A 198 11.00 0.18 -2.97
N SER A 199 11.93 0.99 -2.47
CA SER A 199 11.95 1.36 -1.06
C SER A 199 10.87 2.39 -0.73
N ARG A 200 10.45 2.41 0.54
CA ARG A 200 9.62 3.49 1.09
C ARG A 200 10.19 4.88 0.84
N SER A 201 11.51 5.03 0.91
CA SER A 201 12.17 6.30 0.62
C SER A 201 11.98 6.76 -0.83
N ALA A 202 11.94 5.84 -1.81
CA ALA A 202 11.65 6.18 -3.19
C ALA A 202 10.21 6.70 -3.35
N TYR A 203 9.25 6.03 -2.73
CA TYR A 203 7.86 6.51 -2.66
C TYR A 203 7.77 7.90 -2.01
N LEU A 204 8.41 8.09 -0.86
CA LEU A 204 8.39 9.38 -0.14
C LEU A 204 9.09 10.51 -0.91
N ALA A 205 10.01 10.20 -1.81
CA ALA A 205 10.68 11.18 -2.67
C ALA A 205 9.83 11.65 -3.85
N GLY A 206 8.78 10.90 -4.24
CA GLY A 206 7.86 11.30 -5.29
C GLY A 206 6.85 12.38 -4.87
N THR A 207 6.15 12.97 -5.84
CA THR A 207 5.05 13.92 -5.62
C THR A 207 3.71 13.23 -5.84
N PRO A 208 2.63 13.53 -5.09
CA PRO A 208 1.29 12.98 -5.38
C PRO A 208 0.91 13.11 -6.87
N ALA A 209 0.32 12.06 -7.44
CA ALA A 209 -0.07 12.02 -8.86
C ALA A 209 -1.37 12.79 -9.18
N GLY A 210 -2.15 13.16 -8.16
CA GLY A 210 -3.38 13.94 -8.23
C GLY A 210 -3.71 14.60 -6.90
#